data_AF-A0A9E2WZW0-F1
#
_entry.id   AF-A0A9E2WZW0-F1
#
_cell.length_a   1.000
_cell.length_b   1.000
_cell.length_c   1.000
_cell.angle_alpha   90.00
_cell.angle_beta   90.00
_cell.angle_gamma   90.00
#
_symmetry.space_group_name_H-M   'P 1'
#
loop_
_entity.id
_entity.type
_entity.pdbx_description
1 polymer ?
#
loop_
_entity_poly.entity_id
_entity_poly.type
_entity_poly.pdbx_seq_one_letter_code
_entity_poly.pdbx_strand_id
1 'polypeptide(L)'
;MTTGYAEGEPSDRVAARFLCEYHKNWQKYFPGLNNRAHWHVIFSARANADQGVSCRSIHRTLYGFYGTDIRTCIERLKDCEADGFIGVQDASNRPCPATPACFVVATGKLHKSFDQHARDAIDELGAAFGNRERRLLPPVECDDATIASIFGFFGAYDQKWRQTCEFVVRQKGLTPAHAVNALDHLVTYQYWAIVMLLWWASPFGTDNANSPALVIDEINSRMWDVLRLGHLAIKERVENLIRWGFFAEHTIKKHKAVALTEVAGAAISKGLVETKLLLQELHGKLVLQPAGVITARSA
;
A
#
# COMPACT_ATOMS: atom_id res chain seq x y z
N MET A 1 24.32 -10.19 -25.26
CA MET A 1 22.95 -10.47 -25.73
C MET A 1 22.15 -11.00 -24.54
N THR A 2 21.41 -10.13 -23.88
CA THR A 2 20.52 -10.45 -22.75
C THR A 2 19.27 -9.60 -22.89
N THR A 3 18.52 -9.88 -23.95
CA THR A 3 17.14 -9.42 -24.16
C THR A 3 16.21 -10.48 -23.57
N GLY A 4 15.18 -10.08 -22.80
CA GLY A 4 13.98 -10.91 -22.68
C GLY A 4 13.55 -11.41 -21.30
N TYR A 5 13.39 -10.52 -20.31
CA TYR A 5 12.51 -10.84 -19.16
C TYR A 5 11.29 -9.91 -19.03
N ALA A 6 11.30 -8.71 -19.61
CA ALA A 6 10.19 -7.76 -19.46
C ALA A 6 9.10 -7.87 -20.56
N GLU A 7 9.44 -8.35 -21.76
CA GLU A 7 8.50 -8.34 -22.90
C GLU A 7 7.47 -9.49 -22.88
N GLY A 8 7.62 -10.48 -21.99
CA GLY A 8 6.75 -11.66 -21.93
C GLY A 8 5.95 -11.83 -20.63
N GLU A 9 6.13 -10.96 -19.63
CA GLU A 9 5.44 -11.11 -18.35
C GLU A 9 4.00 -10.56 -18.40
N PRO A 10 2.99 -11.32 -17.91
CA PRO A 10 1.63 -10.83 -17.79
C PRO A 10 1.52 -9.48 -17.07
N SER A 11 0.67 -8.60 -17.61
CA SER A 11 0.59 -7.20 -17.19
C SER A 11 0.18 -7.01 -15.72
N ASP A 12 -0.63 -7.90 -15.18
CA ASP A 12 -1.02 -7.92 -13.77
C ASP A 12 0.15 -8.25 -12.82
N ARG A 13 1.02 -9.20 -13.20
CA ARG A 13 2.17 -9.63 -12.39
C ARG A 13 3.21 -8.52 -12.20
N VAL A 14 3.41 -7.67 -13.22
CA VAL A 14 4.30 -6.51 -13.11
C VAL A 14 3.84 -5.55 -12.00
N ALA A 15 2.55 -5.18 -12.01
CA ALA A 15 1.98 -4.28 -11.00
C ALA A 15 1.97 -4.94 -9.62
N ALA A 16 1.56 -6.22 -9.53
CA ALA A 16 1.53 -6.94 -8.27
C ALA A 16 2.93 -7.08 -7.64
N ARG A 17 3.97 -7.40 -8.43
CA ARG A 17 5.35 -7.44 -7.94
C ARG A 17 5.78 -6.10 -7.38
N PHE A 18 5.56 -5.00 -8.12
CA PHE A 18 5.92 -3.67 -7.63
C PHE A 18 5.23 -3.35 -6.31
N LEU A 19 3.92 -3.59 -6.19
CA LEU A 19 3.17 -3.30 -4.95
C LEU A 19 3.66 -4.15 -3.77
N CYS A 20 4.00 -5.42 -4.00
CA CYS A 20 4.59 -6.29 -2.98
C CYS A 20 5.96 -5.80 -2.52
N GLU A 21 6.85 -5.46 -3.44
CA GLU A 21 8.20 -4.95 -3.09
C GLU A 21 8.13 -3.56 -2.45
N TYR A 22 7.26 -2.67 -2.95
CA TYR A 22 6.98 -1.38 -2.32
C TYR A 22 6.58 -1.56 -0.85
N HIS A 23 5.72 -2.53 -0.55
CA HIS A 23 5.32 -2.76 0.82
C HIS A 23 6.45 -3.34 1.68
N LYS A 24 7.25 -4.27 1.17
CA LYS A 24 8.43 -4.76 1.89
C LYS A 24 9.40 -3.61 2.21
N ASN A 25 9.60 -2.71 1.25
CA ASN A 25 10.38 -1.49 1.44
C ASN A 25 9.76 -0.60 2.53
N TRP A 26 8.43 -0.43 2.52
CA TRP A 26 7.74 0.30 3.59
C TRP A 26 8.04 -0.29 4.97
N GLN A 27 7.91 -1.61 5.14
CA GLN A 27 8.17 -2.27 6.42
C GLN A 27 9.63 -2.15 6.89
N LYS A 28 10.57 -2.11 5.96
CA LYS A 28 11.99 -1.91 6.25
C LYS A 28 12.26 -0.54 6.87
N TYR A 29 11.58 0.51 6.40
CA TYR A 29 11.82 1.90 6.85
C TYR A 29 10.86 2.38 7.94
N PHE A 30 9.65 1.81 7.99
CA PHE A 30 8.57 2.17 8.89
C PHE A 30 8.01 0.93 9.61
N PRO A 31 8.84 0.18 10.35
CA PRO A 31 8.44 -1.09 10.94
C PRO A 31 7.30 -0.88 11.95
N GLY A 32 6.20 -1.62 11.80
CA GLY A 32 5.04 -1.51 12.69
C GLY A 32 4.01 -0.46 12.26
N LEU A 33 4.36 0.41 11.31
CA LEU A 33 3.40 1.37 10.73
C LEU A 33 2.59 0.72 9.59
N ASN A 34 1.82 -0.32 9.93
CA ASN A 34 1.18 -1.22 8.96
C ASN A 34 -0.20 -0.76 8.49
N ASN A 35 -0.71 0.33 9.05
CA ASN A 35 -2.02 0.88 8.69
C ASN A 35 -1.84 1.93 7.59
N ARG A 36 -2.75 1.97 6.61
CA ARG A 36 -2.77 3.02 5.58
C ARG A 36 -2.87 4.42 6.19
N ALA A 37 -3.50 4.57 7.35
CA ALA A 37 -3.53 5.84 8.05
C ALA A 37 -2.13 6.32 8.47
N HIS A 38 -1.22 5.42 8.88
CA HIS A 38 0.17 5.78 9.16
C HIS A 38 0.88 6.26 7.89
N TRP A 39 0.65 5.58 6.76
CA TRP A 39 1.20 5.99 5.48
C TRP A 39 0.82 7.44 5.13
N HIS A 40 -0.45 7.80 5.29
CA HIS A 40 -0.94 9.17 5.04
C HIS A 40 -0.34 10.21 6.00
N VAL A 41 -0.17 9.86 7.29
CA VAL A 41 0.52 10.74 8.26
C VAL A 41 1.95 11.01 7.82
N ILE A 42 2.71 9.95 7.52
CA ILE A 42 4.11 10.00 7.13
C ILE A 42 4.29 10.83 5.84
N PHE A 43 3.47 10.58 4.82
CA PHE A 43 3.49 11.35 3.57
C PHE A 43 3.11 12.81 3.80
N SER A 44 2.05 13.09 4.56
CA SER A 44 1.59 14.47 4.81
C SER A 44 2.65 15.29 5.56
N ALA A 45 3.28 14.69 6.57
CA ALA A 45 4.35 15.32 7.33
C ALA A 45 5.58 15.58 6.45
N ARG A 46 5.97 14.62 5.60
CA ARG A 46 7.14 14.76 4.72
C ARG A 46 6.92 15.76 3.58
N ALA A 47 5.71 15.83 3.03
CA ALA A 47 5.35 16.76 1.95
C ALA A 47 5.21 18.21 2.41
N ASN A 48 5.05 18.45 3.73
CA ASN A 48 4.91 19.78 4.32
C ASN A 48 5.97 20.01 5.41
N ALA A 49 7.20 19.54 5.17
CA ALA A 49 8.23 19.49 6.20
C ALA A 49 8.54 20.86 6.84
N ASP A 50 8.54 21.94 6.03
CA ASP A 50 8.90 23.28 6.49
C ASP A 50 7.79 23.99 7.28
N GLN A 51 6.53 23.70 6.98
CA GLN A 51 5.36 24.40 7.54
C GLN A 51 4.62 23.57 8.59
N GLY A 52 4.87 22.24 8.60
CA GLY A 52 4.02 21.29 9.29
C GLY A 52 2.64 21.16 8.66
N VAL A 53 1.90 20.15 9.09
CA VAL A 53 0.53 19.89 8.61
C VAL A 53 -0.41 19.76 9.81
N SER A 54 -1.58 20.40 9.74
CA SER A 54 -2.55 20.29 10.83
C SER A 54 -3.15 18.88 10.92
N CYS A 55 -3.35 18.38 12.14
CA CYS A 55 -4.03 17.10 12.39
C CYS A 55 -5.40 17.04 11.70
N ARG A 56 -6.15 18.15 11.71
CA ARG A 56 -7.46 18.24 11.04
C ARG A 56 -7.36 18.06 9.52
N SER A 57 -6.29 18.51 8.88
CA SER A 57 -6.07 18.31 7.44
C SER A 57 -5.82 16.83 7.11
N ILE A 58 -4.95 16.17 7.88
CA ILE A 58 -4.71 14.73 7.76
C ILE A 58 -6.02 13.97 7.98
N HIS A 59 -6.76 14.29 9.04
CA HIS A 59 -8.05 13.64 9.34
C HIS A 59 -9.07 13.81 8.21
N ARG A 60 -9.20 15.00 7.60
CA ARG A 60 -10.13 15.19 6.46
C ARG A 60 -9.79 14.25 5.30
N THR A 61 -8.50 14.05 5.03
CA THR A 61 -8.02 13.11 4.01
C THR A 61 -8.38 11.68 4.39
N LEU A 62 -8.05 11.24 5.60
CA LEU A 62 -8.36 9.89 6.09
C LEU A 62 -9.86 9.60 6.17
N TYR A 63 -10.66 10.58 6.59
CA TYR A 63 -12.11 10.47 6.63
C TYR A 63 -12.69 10.34 5.21
N GLY A 64 -12.19 11.14 4.26
CA GLY A 64 -12.62 11.07 2.86
C GLY A 64 -12.32 9.72 2.20
N PHE A 65 -11.16 9.13 2.47
CA PHE A 65 -10.77 7.84 1.89
C PHE A 65 -11.33 6.62 2.62
N TYR A 66 -11.40 6.67 3.95
CA TYR A 66 -11.57 5.49 4.79
C TYR A 66 -12.62 5.65 5.89
N GLY A 67 -13.31 6.79 5.97
CA GLY A 67 -14.27 7.07 7.05
C GLY A 67 -13.62 7.11 8.44
N THR A 68 -12.30 7.25 8.52
CA THR A 68 -11.56 7.23 9.79
C THR A 68 -11.92 8.43 10.65
N ASP A 69 -12.33 8.17 11.89
CA ASP A 69 -12.67 9.21 12.85
C ASP A 69 -11.43 9.93 13.42
N ILE A 70 -11.65 11.10 14.00
CA ILE A 70 -10.56 11.95 14.52
C ILE A 70 -9.79 11.31 15.67
N ARG A 71 -10.44 10.48 16.51
CA ARG A 71 -9.76 9.81 17.62
C ARG A 71 -8.80 8.75 17.08
N THR A 72 -9.25 7.94 16.11
CA THR A 72 -8.38 7.00 15.42
C THR A 72 -7.23 7.74 14.73
N CYS A 73 -7.48 8.88 14.06
CA CYS A 73 -6.41 9.70 13.49
C CYS A 73 -5.37 10.14 14.53
N ILE A 74 -5.80 10.60 15.70
CA ILE A 74 -4.91 11.01 16.80
C ILE A 74 -4.09 9.83 17.34
N GLU A 75 -4.67 8.64 17.45
CA GLU A 75 -3.95 7.43 17.83
C GLU A 75 -2.84 7.12 16.81
N ARG A 76 -3.10 7.26 15.51
CA ARG A 76 -2.08 7.07 14.47
C ARG A 76 -0.97 8.11 14.49
N LEU A 77 -1.29 9.35 14.87
CA LEU A 77 -0.26 10.36 15.13
C LEU A 77 0.63 9.96 16.32
N LYS A 78 0.03 9.50 17.41
CA LYS A 78 0.78 9.04 18.59
C LYS A 78 1.69 7.86 18.25
N ASP A 79 1.23 6.91 17.44
CA ASP A 79 2.06 5.79 16.98
C ASP A 79 3.28 6.30 16.20
N CYS A 80 3.08 7.22 15.25
CA CYS A 80 4.17 7.80 14.45
C CYS A 80 5.13 8.68 15.27
N GLU A 81 4.62 9.39 16.28
CA GLU A 81 5.39 10.21 17.22
C GLU A 81 6.22 9.34 18.17
N ALA A 82 5.64 8.26 18.71
CA ALA A 82 6.32 7.31 19.57
C ALA A 82 7.51 6.63 18.85
N ASP A 83 7.35 6.36 17.55
CA ASP A 83 8.43 5.86 16.70
C ASP A 83 9.42 6.97 16.28
N GLY A 84 9.20 8.23 16.66
CA GLY A 84 10.12 9.36 16.44
C GLY A 84 10.16 9.88 15.01
N PHE A 85 9.18 9.53 14.16
CA PHE A 85 9.11 10.03 12.79
C PHE A 85 8.53 11.44 12.72
N ILE A 86 7.62 11.77 13.61
CA ILE A 86 6.99 13.09 13.65
C ILE A 86 7.15 13.73 15.03
N GLY A 87 7.08 15.06 15.06
CA GLY A 87 6.84 15.83 16.27
C GLY A 87 5.45 16.44 16.25
N VAL A 88 4.81 16.55 17.41
CA VAL A 88 3.52 17.21 17.55
C VAL A 88 3.69 18.56 18.26
N GLN A 89 3.18 19.64 17.64
CA GLN A 89 3.36 21.01 18.11
C GLN A 89 2.03 21.78 18.21
N ASP A 90 1.98 22.74 19.12
CA ASP A 90 0.91 23.74 19.21
C ASP A 90 1.13 24.88 18.19
N ALA A 91 0.19 25.83 18.12
CA ALA A 91 0.30 26.99 17.23
C ALA A 91 1.48 27.94 17.57
N SER A 92 2.12 27.75 18.72
CA SER A 92 3.30 28.49 19.17
C SER A 92 4.60 27.69 18.94
N ASN A 93 4.57 26.64 18.11
CA ASN A 93 5.68 25.75 17.80
C ASN A 93 6.28 25.03 19.02
N ARG A 94 5.50 24.82 20.09
CA ARG A 94 5.94 24.08 21.27
C ARG A 94 5.41 22.65 21.24
N PRO A 95 6.18 21.66 21.72
CA PRO A 95 5.68 20.29 21.85
C PRO A 95 4.38 20.24 22.64
N CYS A 96 3.39 19.53 22.13
CA CYS A 96 2.09 19.38 22.78
C CYS A 96 1.51 17.97 22.60
N PRO A 97 0.55 17.54 23.43
CA PRO A 97 -0.20 16.32 23.16
C PRO A 97 -0.93 16.39 21.81
N ALA A 98 -1.07 15.24 21.14
CA ALA A 98 -1.87 15.14 19.92
C ALA A 98 -3.35 15.48 20.18
N THR A 99 -3.83 16.53 19.50
CA THR A 99 -5.21 17.02 19.55
C THR A 99 -5.67 17.44 18.15
N PRO A 100 -6.98 17.64 17.89
CA PRO A 100 -7.43 18.07 16.57
C PRO A 100 -6.85 19.42 16.09
N ALA A 101 -6.30 20.23 17.00
CA ALA A 101 -5.73 21.54 16.72
C ALA A 101 -4.19 21.53 16.60
N CYS A 102 -3.53 20.39 16.79
CA CYS A 102 -2.08 20.33 16.70
C CYS A 102 -1.57 20.34 15.26
N PHE A 103 -0.28 20.67 15.13
CA PHE A 103 0.50 20.56 13.92
C PHE A 103 1.47 19.37 14.03
N VAL A 104 1.67 18.71 12.91
CA VAL A 104 2.56 17.58 12.75
C VAL A 104 3.74 18.03 11.91
N VAL A 105 4.95 17.90 12.44
CA VAL A 105 6.19 18.28 11.76
C VAL A 105 7.07 17.05 11.53
N ALA A 106 7.83 17.05 10.44
CA ALA A 106 8.77 15.98 10.14
C ALA A 106 10.01 16.05 11.05
N THR A 107 10.48 14.90 11.54
CA THR A 107 11.78 14.82 12.21
C THR A 107 12.88 14.48 11.22
N GLY A 108 14.15 14.70 11.60
CA GLY A 108 15.29 14.24 10.80
C GLY A 108 15.28 12.72 10.53
N LYS A 109 14.71 11.93 11.45
CA LYS A 109 14.52 10.48 11.24
C LYS A 109 13.54 10.21 10.09
N LEU A 110 12.44 10.95 10.01
CA LEU A 110 11.49 10.83 8.91
C LEU A 110 12.13 11.22 7.58
N HIS A 111 12.85 12.33 7.49
CA HIS A 111 13.57 12.70 6.27
C HIS A 111 14.47 11.56 5.78
N LYS A 112 15.36 11.07 6.63
CA LYS A 112 16.29 9.99 6.27
C LYS A 112 15.57 8.70 5.83
N SER A 113 14.54 8.29 6.58
CA SER A 113 13.86 7.01 6.34
C SER A 113 12.97 7.09 5.10
N PHE A 114 12.26 8.20 4.92
CA PHE A 114 11.39 8.42 3.76
C PHE A 114 12.19 8.57 2.47
N ASP A 115 13.25 9.38 2.47
CA ASP A 115 14.05 9.60 1.27
C ASP A 115 14.70 8.29 0.80
N GLN A 116 15.13 7.44 1.74
CA GLN A 116 15.63 6.12 1.40
C GLN A 116 14.51 5.18 0.90
N HIS A 117 13.34 5.18 1.55
CA HIS A 117 12.17 4.43 1.07
C HIS A 117 11.77 4.82 -0.35
N ALA A 118 11.74 6.12 -0.66
CA ALA A 118 11.40 6.64 -1.98
C ALA A 118 12.42 6.18 -3.04
N ARG A 119 13.71 6.21 -2.73
CA ARG A 119 14.76 5.69 -3.63
C ARG A 119 14.59 4.20 -3.89
N ASP A 120 14.47 3.39 -2.84
CA ASP A 120 14.25 1.95 -2.98
C ASP A 120 12.96 1.68 -3.79
N ALA A 121 11.89 2.45 -3.59
CA ALA A 121 10.66 2.34 -4.38
C ALA A 121 10.86 2.70 -5.87
N ILE A 122 11.67 3.71 -6.19
CA ILE A 122 11.99 4.09 -7.57
C ILE A 122 12.87 3.01 -8.24
N ASP A 123 13.79 2.39 -7.50
CA ASP A 123 14.59 1.28 -8.00
C ASP A 123 13.70 0.06 -8.31
N GLU A 124 12.75 -0.25 -7.43
CA GLU A 124 11.77 -1.32 -7.68
C GLU A 124 10.83 -0.99 -8.85
N LEU A 125 10.49 0.29 -9.03
CA LEU A 125 9.74 0.77 -10.20
C LEU A 125 10.52 0.52 -11.50
N GLY A 126 11.81 0.86 -11.53
CA GLY A 126 12.68 0.58 -12.67
C GLY A 126 12.83 -0.93 -12.92
N ALA A 127 13.07 -1.71 -11.87
CA ALA A 127 13.20 -3.16 -11.95
C ALA A 127 11.91 -3.84 -12.46
N ALA A 128 10.74 -3.33 -12.09
CA ALA A 128 9.45 -3.85 -12.55
C ALA A 128 9.30 -3.80 -14.07
N PHE A 129 9.89 -2.80 -14.74
CA PHE A 129 9.91 -2.66 -16.21
C PHE A 129 11.21 -3.15 -16.86
N GLY A 130 12.03 -3.93 -16.15
CA GLY A 130 13.27 -4.51 -16.69
C GLY A 130 14.48 -3.57 -16.71
N ASN A 131 14.36 -2.35 -16.18
CA ASN A 131 15.47 -1.40 -16.07
C ASN A 131 16.31 -1.69 -14.81
N ARG A 132 16.93 -2.88 -14.75
CA ARG A 132 17.73 -3.31 -13.59
C ARG A 132 19.02 -2.51 -13.43
N GLU A 133 19.52 -1.91 -14.50
CA GLU A 133 20.71 -1.06 -14.51
C GLU A 133 20.44 0.32 -13.88
N ARG A 134 19.17 0.68 -13.58
CA ARG A 134 18.83 1.93 -12.91
C ARG A 134 19.54 2.09 -11.56
N ARG A 135 19.78 0.99 -10.83
CA ARG A 135 20.52 1.01 -9.55
C ARG A 135 21.97 1.51 -9.69
N LEU A 136 22.50 1.57 -10.91
CA LEU A 136 23.83 2.11 -11.22
C LEU A 136 23.82 3.61 -11.53
N LEU A 137 22.64 4.21 -11.72
CA LEU A 137 22.49 5.64 -11.96
C LEU A 137 22.49 6.43 -10.63
N PRO A 138 22.80 7.73 -10.66
CA PRO A 138 22.73 8.57 -9.48
C PRO A 138 21.34 8.47 -8.82
N PRO A 139 21.26 8.45 -7.48
CA PRO A 139 19.98 8.40 -6.78
C PRO A 139 19.09 9.56 -7.20
N VAL A 140 17.81 9.28 -7.42
CA VAL A 140 16.81 10.35 -7.61
C VAL A 140 16.71 11.13 -6.30
N GLU A 141 16.73 12.46 -6.41
CA GLU A 141 16.45 13.33 -5.27
C GLU A 141 14.98 13.20 -4.87
N CYS A 142 14.71 12.96 -3.58
CA CYS A 142 13.35 12.87 -3.08
C CYS A 142 12.79 14.27 -2.81
N ASP A 143 12.57 15.01 -3.89
CA ASP A 143 11.98 16.34 -3.90
C ASP A 143 10.44 16.31 -3.83
N ASP A 144 9.82 17.48 -3.74
CA ASP A 144 8.35 17.59 -3.63
C ASP A 144 7.62 17.01 -4.84
N ALA A 145 8.21 17.10 -6.04
CA ALA A 145 7.64 16.54 -7.27
C ALA A 145 7.66 15.00 -7.24
N THR A 146 8.72 14.41 -6.72
CA THR A 146 8.84 12.95 -6.50
C THR A 146 7.82 12.47 -5.48
N ILE A 147 7.73 13.15 -4.34
CA ILE A 147 6.76 12.84 -3.28
C ILE A 147 5.34 12.93 -3.82
N ALA A 148 5.00 14.01 -4.52
CA ALA A 148 3.69 14.21 -5.13
C ALA A 148 3.35 13.15 -6.18
N SER A 149 4.33 12.70 -6.98
CA SER A 149 4.14 11.66 -7.98
C SER A 149 3.85 10.29 -7.35
N ILE A 150 4.62 9.90 -6.32
CA ILE A 150 4.39 8.66 -5.56
C ILE A 150 3.02 8.72 -4.87
N PHE A 151 2.71 9.82 -4.19
CA PHE A 151 1.44 9.99 -3.50
C PHE A 151 0.25 9.92 -4.48
N GLY A 152 0.36 10.61 -5.63
CA GLY A 152 -0.66 10.60 -6.67
C GLY A 152 -0.91 9.20 -7.25
N PHE A 153 0.16 8.42 -7.48
CA PHE A 153 0.03 7.03 -7.91
C PHE A 153 -0.77 6.19 -6.89
N PHE A 154 -0.41 6.25 -5.60
CA PHE A 154 -1.10 5.46 -4.57
C PHE A 154 -2.54 5.91 -4.34
N GLY A 155 -2.84 7.21 -4.46
CA GLY A 155 -4.22 7.70 -4.43
C GLY A 155 -5.08 7.12 -5.55
N ALA A 156 -4.57 7.11 -6.79
CA ALA A 156 -5.26 6.53 -7.93
C ALA A 156 -5.39 5.00 -7.83
N TYR A 157 -4.33 4.32 -7.38
CA TYR A 157 -4.33 2.89 -7.11
C TYR A 157 -5.37 2.50 -6.04
N ASP A 158 -5.45 3.25 -4.95
CA ASP A 158 -6.38 2.98 -3.85
C ASP A 158 -7.84 3.08 -4.30
N GLN A 159 -8.14 4.03 -5.20
CA GLN A 159 -9.45 4.13 -5.82
C GLN A 159 -9.77 2.90 -6.68
N LYS A 160 -8.81 2.42 -7.51
CA LYS A 160 -8.98 1.20 -8.31
C LYS A 160 -9.14 -0.05 -7.45
N TRP A 161 -8.37 -0.16 -6.38
CA TRP A 161 -8.49 -1.25 -5.41
C TRP A 161 -9.88 -1.25 -4.78
N ARG A 162 -10.37 -0.09 -4.33
CA ARG A 162 -11.73 0.04 -3.76
C ARG A 162 -12.82 -0.36 -4.76
N GLN A 163 -12.72 0.06 -6.01
CA GLN A 163 -13.65 -0.33 -7.08
C GLN A 163 -13.64 -1.85 -7.32
N THR A 164 -12.44 -2.44 -7.32
CA THR A 164 -12.25 -3.90 -7.45
C THR A 164 -12.92 -4.63 -6.29
N CYS A 165 -12.72 -4.17 -5.06
CA CYS A 165 -13.34 -4.74 -3.88
C CYS A 165 -14.86 -4.61 -3.90
N GLU A 166 -15.37 -3.45 -4.29
CA GLU A 166 -16.81 -3.19 -4.39
C GLU A 166 -17.47 -4.10 -5.42
N PHE A 167 -16.82 -4.34 -6.56
CA PHE A 167 -17.30 -5.30 -7.54
C PHE A 167 -17.47 -6.69 -6.92
N VAL A 168 -16.43 -7.23 -6.27
CA VAL A 168 -16.47 -8.57 -5.65
C VAL A 168 -17.55 -8.66 -4.56
N VAL A 169 -17.62 -7.66 -3.68
CA VAL A 169 -18.60 -7.62 -2.59
C VAL A 169 -20.04 -7.58 -3.12
N ARG A 170 -20.30 -6.82 -4.18
CA ARG A 170 -21.64 -6.76 -4.82
C ARG A 170 -22.04 -8.10 -5.42
N GLN A 171 -21.11 -8.85 -6.01
CA GLN A 171 -21.39 -10.20 -6.53
C GLN A 171 -21.79 -11.19 -5.42
N LYS A 172 -21.34 -10.96 -4.17
CA LYS A 172 -21.73 -11.77 -3.02
C LYS A 172 -23.18 -11.53 -2.57
N GLY A 173 -23.81 -10.43 -2.99
CA GLY A 173 -25.18 -10.08 -2.60
C GLY A 173 -25.32 -9.62 -1.15
N LEU A 174 -24.28 -9.00 -0.57
CA LEU A 174 -24.37 -8.45 0.78
C LEU A 174 -25.39 -7.30 0.85
N THR A 175 -26.01 -7.12 2.02
CA THR A 175 -26.82 -5.92 2.29
C THR A 175 -25.93 -4.67 2.21
N PRO A 176 -26.50 -3.48 1.91
CA PRO A 176 -25.72 -2.25 1.81
C PRO A 176 -24.87 -1.96 3.05
N ALA A 177 -25.41 -2.18 4.26
CA ALA A 177 -24.67 -1.96 5.51
C ALA A 177 -23.46 -2.91 5.65
N HIS A 178 -23.61 -4.19 5.30
CA HIS A 178 -22.50 -5.14 5.34
C HIS A 178 -21.48 -4.89 4.23
N ALA A 179 -21.92 -4.39 3.06
CA ALA A 179 -21.03 -4.00 1.98
C ALA A 179 -20.16 -2.79 2.37
N VAL A 180 -20.75 -1.76 2.99
CA VAL A 180 -20.01 -0.60 3.51
C VAL A 180 -18.97 -1.04 4.53
N ASN A 181 -19.37 -1.85 5.52
CA ASN A 181 -18.45 -2.39 6.52
C ASN A 181 -17.29 -3.18 5.87
N ALA A 182 -17.59 -4.05 4.89
CA ALA A 182 -16.55 -4.79 4.17
C ALA A 182 -15.56 -3.84 3.47
N LEU A 183 -16.05 -2.82 2.79
CA LEU A 183 -15.20 -1.86 2.08
C LEU A 183 -14.29 -1.06 3.02
N ASP A 184 -14.76 -0.69 4.21
CA ASP A 184 -13.96 0.01 5.22
C ASP A 184 -12.76 -0.83 5.69
N HIS A 185 -12.88 -2.16 5.65
CA HIS A 185 -11.83 -3.09 6.06
C HIS A 185 -10.91 -3.48 4.89
N LEU A 186 -11.48 -3.70 3.70
CA LEU A 186 -10.75 -4.14 2.51
C LEU A 186 -9.74 -3.13 1.98
N VAL A 187 -9.90 -1.85 2.33
CA VAL A 187 -8.90 -0.80 2.07
C VAL A 187 -7.68 -0.91 3.00
N THR A 188 -7.70 -1.73 4.04
CA THR A 188 -6.54 -1.85 4.94
C THR A 188 -5.50 -2.82 4.39
N TYR A 189 -4.22 -2.57 4.71
CA TYR A 189 -3.12 -3.41 4.24
C TYR A 189 -3.24 -4.87 4.66
N GLN A 190 -3.81 -5.16 5.84
CA GLN A 190 -3.95 -6.51 6.36
C GLN A 190 -4.77 -7.40 5.43
N TYR A 191 -5.93 -6.90 4.98
CA TYR A 191 -6.77 -7.63 4.03
C TYR A 191 -6.13 -7.69 2.65
N TRP A 192 -5.53 -6.59 2.19
CA TRP A 192 -4.81 -6.58 0.92
C TRP A 192 -3.71 -7.66 0.87
N ALA A 193 -2.88 -7.76 1.91
CA ALA A 193 -1.77 -8.72 1.96
C ALA A 193 -2.26 -10.17 1.91
N ILE A 194 -3.31 -10.51 2.68
CA ILE A 194 -3.89 -11.85 2.69
C ILE A 194 -4.53 -12.18 1.32
N VAL A 195 -5.23 -11.23 0.70
CA VAL A 195 -5.82 -11.40 -0.64
C VAL A 195 -4.73 -11.60 -1.69
N MET A 196 -3.67 -10.78 -1.66
CA MET A 196 -2.57 -10.89 -2.62
C MET A 196 -1.74 -12.16 -2.44
N LEU A 197 -1.60 -12.67 -1.21
CA LEU A 197 -1.00 -13.99 -0.96
C LEU A 197 -1.77 -15.08 -1.71
N LEU A 198 -3.10 -15.09 -1.60
CA LEU A 198 -3.93 -16.10 -2.28
C LEU A 198 -3.99 -15.87 -3.78
N TRP A 199 -4.01 -14.62 -4.24
CA TRP A 199 -3.91 -14.31 -5.67
C TRP A 199 -2.61 -14.85 -6.27
N TRP A 200 -1.48 -14.63 -5.60
CA TRP A 200 -0.17 -15.14 -6.06
C TRP A 200 -0.07 -16.67 -6.05
N ALA A 201 -0.74 -17.32 -5.10
CA ALA A 201 -0.79 -18.79 -5.02
C ALA A 201 -1.78 -19.43 -6.00
N SER A 202 -2.68 -18.64 -6.60
CA SER A 202 -3.74 -19.11 -7.49
C SER A 202 -3.30 -19.10 -8.97
N PRO A 203 -4.09 -19.75 -9.87
CA PRO A 203 -3.84 -19.70 -11.31
C PRO A 203 -3.81 -18.29 -11.91
N PHE A 204 -4.37 -17.30 -11.22
CA PHE A 204 -4.31 -15.90 -11.64
C PHE A 204 -2.91 -15.30 -11.49
N GLY A 205 -2.22 -15.61 -10.38
CA GLY A 205 -0.92 -15.05 -10.07
C GLY A 205 0.27 -15.87 -10.58
N THR A 206 0.10 -17.17 -10.81
CA THR A 206 1.18 -18.05 -11.27
C THR A 206 0.68 -19.13 -12.23
N ASP A 207 1.47 -19.40 -13.29
CA ASP A 207 1.16 -20.46 -14.26
C ASP A 207 1.40 -21.87 -13.69
N ASN A 208 2.18 -21.97 -12.60
CA ASN A 208 2.55 -23.22 -11.92
C ASN A 208 1.76 -23.44 -10.63
N ALA A 209 0.49 -23.02 -10.58
CA ALA A 209 -0.32 -23.09 -9.35
C ALA A 209 -0.62 -24.55 -8.97
N ASN A 210 0.28 -25.17 -8.17
CA ASN A 210 0.15 -26.54 -7.70
C ASN A 210 -0.90 -26.71 -6.57
N SER A 211 -1.35 -25.61 -5.94
CA SER A 211 -2.46 -25.65 -4.98
C SER A 211 -3.27 -24.35 -5.02
N PRO A 212 -4.52 -24.35 -5.53
CA PRO A 212 -5.37 -23.17 -5.53
C PRO A 212 -5.85 -22.76 -4.13
N ALA A 213 -5.71 -23.65 -3.14
CA ALA A 213 -6.13 -23.44 -1.77
C ALA A 213 -4.94 -23.52 -0.79
N LEU A 214 -4.95 -22.65 0.23
CA LEU A 214 -3.98 -22.64 1.32
C LEU A 214 -4.67 -22.98 2.64
N VAL A 215 -4.00 -23.79 3.47
CA VAL A 215 -4.47 -24.07 4.84
C VAL A 215 -4.38 -22.79 5.67
N ILE A 216 -5.37 -22.53 6.54
CA ILE A 216 -5.40 -21.29 7.34
C ILE A 216 -4.13 -21.12 8.20
N ASP A 217 -3.59 -22.21 8.75
CA ASP A 217 -2.34 -22.18 9.52
C ASP A 217 -1.11 -21.83 8.67
N GLU A 218 -1.12 -22.18 7.38
CA GLU A 218 -0.07 -21.76 6.45
C GLU A 218 -0.16 -20.26 6.15
N ILE A 219 -1.38 -19.73 5.98
CA ILE A 219 -1.62 -18.28 5.84
C ILE A 219 -1.12 -17.56 7.09
N ASN A 220 -1.45 -18.07 8.27
CA ASN A 220 -0.96 -17.55 9.55
C ASN A 220 0.57 -17.49 9.59
N SER A 221 1.23 -18.60 9.26
CA SER A 221 2.69 -18.67 9.27
C SER A 221 3.33 -17.66 8.30
N ARG A 222 2.77 -17.51 7.09
CA ARG A 222 3.31 -16.58 6.08
C ARG A 222 3.03 -15.12 6.39
N MET A 223 1.90 -14.82 7.05
CA MET A 223 1.48 -13.45 7.34
C MET A 223 1.93 -12.97 8.72
N TRP A 224 2.44 -13.84 9.59
CA TRP A 224 2.96 -13.47 10.91
C TRP A 224 4.04 -12.38 10.81
N ASP A 225 5.07 -12.63 10.00
CA ASP A 225 6.18 -11.68 9.85
C ASP A 225 5.77 -10.40 9.13
N VAL A 226 4.80 -10.50 8.22
CA VAL A 226 4.34 -9.39 7.37
C VAL A 226 3.38 -8.46 8.12
N LEU A 227 2.44 -9.01 8.88
CA LEU A 227 1.36 -8.24 9.52
C LEU A 227 1.59 -8.02 11.01
N ARG A 228 2.44 -8.83 11.65
CA ARG A 228 2.63 -8.87 13.12
C ARG A 228 1.32 -9.02 13.89
N LEU A 229 0.43 -9.84 13.34
CA LEU A 229 -0.89 -10.12 13.91
C LEU A 229 -0.92 -11.50 14.57
N GLY A 230 -1.66 -11.60 15.68
CA GLY A 230 -1.99 -12.88 16.32
C GLY A 230 -2.74 -13.84 15.39
N HIS A 231 -2.59 -15.15 15.61
CA HIS A 231 -3.29 -16.21 14.88
C HIS A 231 -4.81 -15.99 14.81
N LEU A 232 -5.43 -15.63 15.95
CA LEU A 232 -6.86 -15.33 16.01
C LEU A 232 -7.26 -14.16 15.11
N ALA A 233 -6.43 -13.11 15.05
CA ALA A 233 -6.70 -11.96 14.21
C ALA A 233 -6.69 -12.37 12.74
N ILE A 234 -5.64 -13.05 12.27
CA ILE A 234 -5.56 -13.50 10.87
C ILE A 234 -6.72 -14.44 10.52
N LYS A 235 -7.08 -15.38 11.40
CA LYS A 235 -8.25 -16.25 11.20
C LYS A 235 -9.53 -15.45 10.99
N GLU A 236 -9.78 -14.42 11.81
CA GLU A 236 -10.93 -13.53 11.64
C GLU A 236 -10.92 -12.80 10.29
N ARG A 237 -9.75 -12.34 9.82
CA ARG A 237 -9.62 -11.67 8.50
C ARG A 237 -9.95 -12.65 7.38
N VAL A 238 -9.49 -13.90 7.48
CA VAL A 238 -9.81 -14.96 6.52
C VAL A 238 -11.32 -15.26 6.52
N GLU A 239 -11.96 -15.36 7.69
CA GLU A 239 -13.40 -15.56 7.81
C GLU A 239 -14.21 -14.38 7.25
N ASN A 240 -13.73 -13.16 7.42
CA ASN A 240 -14.29 -11.97 6.75
C ASN A 240 -14.17 -12.07 5.23
N LEU A 241 -13.00 -12.45 4.71
CA LEU A 241 -12.78 -12.61 3.26
C LEU A 241 -13.64 -13.72 2.64
N ILE A 242 -13.94 -14.79 3.37
CA ILE A 242 -14.94 -15.79 2.97
C ILE A 242 -16.34 -15.15 2.92
N ARG A 243 -16.74 -14.47 4.00
CA ARG A 243 -18.06 -13.80 4.10
C ARG A 243 -18.28 -12.79 2.99
N TRP A 244 -17.24 -12.07 2.59
CA TRP A 244 -17.29 -11.02 1.57
C TRP A 244 -17.09 -11.53 0.13
N GLY A 245 -16.91 -12.84 -0.07
CA GLY A 245 -16.86 -13.46 -1.40
C GLY A 245 -15.49 -13.48 -2.07
N PHE A 246 -14.43 -13.08 -1.36
CA PHE A 246 -13.06 -13.19 -1.87
C PHE A 246 -12.56 -14.63 -1.84
N PHE A 247 -12.88 -15.36 -0.77
CA PHE A 247 -12.41 -16.73 -0.57
C PHE A 247 -13.55 -17.74 -0.56
N ALA A 248 -13.27 -18.92 -1.10
CA ALA A 248 -14.07 -20.13 -0.94
C ALA A 248 -13.43 -21.04 0.11
N GLU A 249 -14.26 -21.70 0.91
CA GLU A 249 -13.77 -22.68 1.88
C GLU A 249 -13.47 -24.02 1.20
N HIS A 250 -12.36 -24.63 1.60
CA HIS A 250 -11.90 -25.94 1.17
C HIS A 250 -11.42 -26.75 2.37
N THR A 251 -11.16 -28.04 2.15
CA THR A 251 -10.51 -28.90 3.14
C THR A 251 -9.34 -29.61 2.49
N ILE A 252 -8.14 -29.47 3.07
CA ILE A 252 -6.92 -30.18 2.64
C ILE A 252 -6.47 -31.05 3.80
N LYS A 253 -6.41 -32.38 3.60
CA LYS A 253 -5.97 -33.34 4.63
C LYS A 253 -6.65 -33.12 6.00
N LYS A 254 -7.96 -32.84 6.02
CA LYS A 254 -8.78 -32.52 7.22
C LYS A 254 -8.53 -31.15 7.86
N HIS A 255 -7.67 -30.31 7.30
CA HIS A 255 -7.46 -28.94 7.75
C HIS A 255 -8.33 -27.96 6.95
N LYS A 256 -8.86 -26.93 7.62
CA LYS A 256 -9.59 -25.84 6.98
C LYS A 256 -8.65 -25.05 6.07
N ALA A 257 -9.01 -24.97 4.80
CA ALA A 257 -8.27 -24.26 3.77
C ALA A 257 -9.17 -23.27 3.05
N VAL A 258 -8.57 -22.33 2.34
CA VAL A 258 -9.29 -21.35 1.53
C VAL A 258 -8.61 -21.15 0.18
N ALA A 259 -9.41 -20.94 -0.86
CA ALA A 259 -8.95 -20.58 -2.19
C ALA A 259 -9.51 -19.21 -2.58
N LEU A 260 -8.82 -18.50 -3.48
CA LEU A 260 -9.38 -17.30 -4.11
C LEU A 260 -10.55 -17.71 -5.01
N THR A 261 -11.68 -17.01 -4.93
CA THR A 261 -12.80 -17.24 -5.84
C THR A 261 -12.45 -16.78 -7.25
N GLU A 262 -13.05 -17.38 -8.27
CA GLU A 262 -12.84 -16.95 -9.68
C GLU A 262 -13.25 -15.49 -9.90
N VAL A 263 -14.36 -15.07 -9.28
CA VAL A 263 -14.86 -13.69 -9.34
C VAL A 263 -13.82 -12.72 -8.77
N ALA A 264 -13.24 -13.02 -7.60
CA ALA A 264 -12.22 -12.18 -6.99
C ALA A 264 -10.93 -12.20 -7.79
N GLY A 265 -10.47 -13.37 -8.23
CA GLY A 265 -9.27 -13.52 -9.04
C GLY A 265 -9.33 -12.74 -10.35
N ALA A 266 -10.42 -12.86 -11.10
CA ALA A 266 -10.60 -12.13 -12.35
C ALA A 266 -10.67 -10.61 -12.11
N ALA A 267 -11.40 -10.17 -11.08
CA ALA A 267 -11.52 -8.75 -10.75
C ALA A 267 -10.17 -8.14 -10.34
N ILE A 268 -9.40 -8.83 -9.49
CA ILE A 268 -8.07 -8.39 -9.05
C ILE A 268 -7.11 -8.32 -10.23
N SER A 269 -7.08 -9.35 -11.08
CA SER A 269 -6.20 -9.38 -12.26
C SER A 269 -6.51 -8.21 -13.20
N LYS A 270 -7.80 -7.94 -13.46
CA LYS A 270 -8.23 -6.76 -14.22
C LYS A 270 -7.77 -5.45 -13.56
N GLY A 271 -7.99 -5.29 -12.25
CA GLY A 271 -7.55 -4.11 -11.51
C GLY A 271 -6.04 -3.90 -11.55
N LEU A 272 -5.25 -4.96 -11.51
CA LEU A 272 -3.78 -4.93 -11.63
C LEU A 272 -3.32 -4.54 -13.03
N VAL A 273 -3.98 -5.04 -14.09
CA VAL A 273 -3.71 -4.61 -15.48
C VAL A 273 -3.93 -3.10 -15.61
N GLU A 274 -5.03 -2.58 -15.07
CA GLU A 274 -5.28 -1.13 -15.09
C GLU A 274 -4.30 -0.34 -14.21
N THR A 275 -3.82 -0.94 -13.11
CA THR A 275 -2.79 -0.34 -12.23
C THR A 275 -1.44 -0.27 -12.93
N LYS A 276 -1.11 -1.23 -13.81
CA LYS A 276 0.12 -1.17 -14.61
C LYS A 276 0.18 0.10 -15.47
N LEU A 277 -0.95 0.60 -15.98
CA LEU A 277 -0.98 1.86 -16.74
C LEU A 277 -0.56 3.05 -15.86
N LEU A 278 -1.09 3.12 -14.63
CA LEU A 278 -0.68 4.12 -13.65
C LEU A 278 0.81 3.99 -13.29
N LEU A 279 1.29 2.75 -13.21
CA LEU A 279 2.69 2.44 -12.91
C LEU A 279 3.62 2.86 -14.06
N GLN A 280 3.18 2.71 -15.32
CA GLN A 280 3.90 3.18 -16.51
C GLN A 280 4.02 4.71 -16.51
N GLU A 281 2.95 5.42 -16.15
CA GLU A 281 3.00 6.88 -16.00
C GLU A 281 3.98 7.31 -14.90
N LEU A 282 3.94 6.63 -13.74
CA LEU A 282 4.88 6.88 -12.65
C LEU A 282 6.33 6.62 -13.08
N HIS A 283 6.58 5.51 -13.79
CA HIS A 283 7.89 5.16 -14.34
C HIS A 283 8.38 6.22 -15.34
N GLY A 284 7.50 6.71 -16.21
CA GLY A 284 7.79 7.81 -17.13
C GLY A 284 8.22 9.08 -16.40
N LYS A 285 7.57 9.42 -15.28
CA LYS A 285 7.88 10.62 -14.47
C LYS A 285 9.18 10.48 -13.69
N LEU A 286 9.44 9.32 -13.07
CA LEU A 286 10.49 9.18 -12.06
C LEU A 286 11.75 8.44 -12.53
N VAL A 287 11.66 7.64 -13.59
CA VAL A 287 12.78 6.78 -14.05
C VAL A 287 13.28 7.20 -15.42
N LEU A 288 12.38 7.60 -16.33
CA LEU A 288 12.72 7.92 -17.71
C LEU A 288 13.01 9.41 -17.96
N GLN A 289 12.76 10.31 -17.00
CA GLN A 289 13.13 11.71 -17.18
C GLN A 289 14.65 11.87 -17.18
N PRO A 290 15.26 12.47 -18.23
CA PRO A 290 16.68 12.74 -18.25
C PRO A 290 17.03 13.79 -17.19
N ALA A 291 18.10 13.55 -16.44
CA ALA A 291 18.70 14.55 -15.55
C ALA A 291 19.11 15.78 -16.37
N GLY A 292 18.29 16.83 -16.41
CA GLY A 292 18.65 18.04 -17.17
C GLY A 292 17.54 18.95 -17.69
N VAL A 293 16.29 18.89 -17.23
CA VAL A 293 15.36 20.01 -17.43
C VAL A 293 15.23 20.78 -16.12
N ILE A 294 16.33 21.45 -15.77
CA ILE A 294 16.29 22.63 -14.92
C ILE A 294 15.42 23.64 -15.70
N THR A 295 14.18 23.84 -15.26
CA THR A 295 13.48 25.07 -15.63
C THR A 295 14.27 26.20 -14.98
N ALA A 296 15.12 26.85 -15.77
CA ALA A 296 15.65 28.16 -15.46
C ALA A 296 14.46 29.03 -15.07
N ARG A 297 14.41 29.45 -13.80
CA ARG A 297 13.57 30.56 -13.41
C ARG A 297 14.09 31.76 -14.19
N SER A 298 13.28 32.22 -15.13
CA SER A 298 13.51 33.49 -15.82
C SER A 298 13.71 34.59 -14.79
N ALA A 299 14.78 35.36 -15.00
CA ALA A 299 15.15 36.56 -14.25
C ALA A 299 14.06 37.64 -14.33
#